data_AF-A0A6V6ZH16-F1
#
_entry.id   AF-A0A6V6ZH16-F1
#
_cell.length_a   1.000
_cell.length_b   1.000
_cell.length_c   1.000
_cell.angle_alpha   90.00
_cell.angle_beta   90.00
_cell.angle_gamma   90.00
#
_symmetry.space_group_name_H-M   'P 1'
#
loop_
_entity.id
_entity.type
_entity.pdbx_description
1 polymer ?
#
loop_
_entity_poly.entity_id
_entity_poly.type
_entity_poly.pdbx_seq_one_letter_code
_entity_poly.pdbx_strand_id
1 'polypeptide(L)'
;MRDRHSLNAIERVAMRFAALHCWLMFSIEHEFDSTVITLVDEGAKPLQEDVVINNFAECVTLEQLDPRTDKVQKITLSPEQVRDLAAALDLPEGVYQIHETPGQGS
;
A
#
# COMPACT_ATOMS: atom_id res chain seq x y z
N MET A 1 8.90 -17.63 -9.01
CA MET A 1 7.97 -16.68 -9.64
C MET A 1 6.63 -16.84 -8.92
N ARG A 2 6.33 -16.00 -7.92
CA ARG A 2 5.06 -16.09 -7.19
C ARG A 2 3.93 -15.61 -8.09
N ASP A 3 2.84 -16.38 -8.15
CA ASP A 3 1.63 -16.06 -8.90
C ASP A 3 1.06 -14.70 -8.43
N ARG A 4 0.59 -13.86 -9.35
CA ARG A 4 0.00 -12.54 -9.00
C ARG A 4 -1.24 -12.67 -8.12
N HIS A 5 -1.86 -13.85 -8.10
CA HIS A 5 -2.99 -14.17 -7.21
C HIS A 5 -2.57 -14.52 -5.77
N SER A 6 -1.28 -14.74 -5.50
CA SER A 6 -0.75 -14.97 -4.15
C SER A 6 -0.31 -13.67 -3.46
N LEU A 7 -0.49 -12.52 -4.10
CA LEU A 7 -0.07 -11.23 -3.56
C LEU A 7 -1.11 -10.67 -2.59
N ASN A 8 -0.66 -10.18 -1.44
CA ASN A 8 -1.55 -9.51 -0.50
C ASN A 8 -2.00 -8.14 -1.06
N ALA A 9 -3.01 -7.54 -0.42
CA ALA A 9 -3.60 -6.28 -0.88
C ALA A 9 -2.55 -5.15 -1.04
N ILE A 10 -1.52 -5.12 -0.20
CA ILE A 10 -0.49 -4.08 -0.21
C ILE A 10 0.52 -4.32 -1.32
N GLU A 11 0.95 -5.56 -1.53
CA GLU A 11 1.79 -5.93 -2.66
C GLU A 11 1.09 -5.59 -3.99
N ARG A 12 -0.23 -5.76 -4.06
CA ARG A 12 -1.03 -5.33 -5.22
C ARG A 12 -1.07 -3.82 -5.39
N VAL A 13 -1.19 -3.05 -4.30
CA VAL A 13 -1.12 -1.59 -4.33
C VAL A 13 0.25 -1.14 -4.84
N ALA A 14 1.34 -1.65 -4.26
CA ALA A 14 2.71 -1.32 -4.66
C ALA A 14 2.99 -1.66 -6.14
N MET A 15 2.57 -2.85 -6.61
CA MET A 15 2.76 -3.25 -8.00
C MET A 15 1.93 -2.45 -9.01
N ARG A 16 0.80 -1.87 -8.60
CA ARG A 16 -0.05 -1.07 -9.51
C ARG A 16 0.57 0.27 -9.87
N PHE A 17 1.30 0.90 -8.95
CA PHE A 17 2.03 2.13 -9.27
C PHE A 17 3.10 1.85 -10.35
N ALA A 18 3.80 0.72 -10.29
CA ALA A 18 4.84 0.35 -11.26
C ALA A 18 4.36 0.14 -12.71
N ALA A 19 3.05 -0.03 -12.94
CA ALA A 19 2.53 -0.41 -14.25
C ALA A 19 2.38 0.75 -15.26
N LEU A 20 2.55 2.01 -14.85
CA LEU A 20 2.33 3.17 -15.73
C LEU A 20 3.56 4.02 -16.06
N HIS A 21 4.61 4.08 -15.24
CA HIS A 21 5.78 4.94 -15.51
C HIS A 21 7.09 4.20 -15.14
N CYS A 22 8.05 4.16 -16.08
CA CYS A 22 9.32 3.39 -16.01
C CYS A 22 10.30 3.82 -14.88
N TRP A 23 9.88 4.65 -13.92
CA TRP A 23 10.73 5.32 -12.93
C TRP A 23 10.13 5.32 -11.51
N LEU A 24 9.22 4.39 -11.19
CA LEU A 24 8.72 4.26 -9.83
C LEU A 24 9.58 3.25 -9.06
N MET A 25 10.37 3.75 -8.11
CA MET A 25 11.23 2.93 -7.26
C MET A 25 10.51 2.61 -5.94
N PHE A 26 10.51 1.32 -5.60
CA PHE A 26 10.08 0.83 -4.30
C PHE A 26 10.94 -0.37 -3.88
N SER A 27 11.07 -0.58 -2.58
CA SER A 27 11.64 -1.81 -2.02
C SER A 27 10.58 -2.58 -1.23
N ILE A 28 10.77 -3.90 -1.11
CA ILE A 28 9.96 -4.76 -0.25
C ILE A 28 10.92 -5.62 0.56
N GLU A 29 10.83 -5.50 1.87
CA GLU A 29 11.67 -6.17 2.84
C GLU A 29 10.77 -6.96 3.80
N HIS A 30 11.19 -8.17 4.14
CA HIS A 30 10.45 -9.01 5.09
C HIS A 30 11.22 -9.00 6.40
N GLU A 31 10.59 -8.49 7.44
CA GLU A 31 11.09 -8.56 8.81
C GLU A 31 10.38 -9.68 9.58
N PHE A 32 10.68 -9.81 10.88
CA PHE A 32 10.16 -10.92 11.69
C PHE A 32 8.64 -10.84 11.88
N ASP A 33 8.09 -9.64 12.12
CA ASP A 33 6.69 -9.39 12.43
C ASP A 33 5.96 -8.54 11.39
N SER A 34 6.66 -8.04 10.36
CA SER A 34 6.07 -7.20 9.32
C SER A 34 6.71 -7.37 7.95
N THR A 35 5.97 -6.97 6.91
CA THR A 35 6.57 -6.65 5.62
C THR A 35 6.72 -5.14 5.52
N VAL A 36 7.95 -4.67 5.30
CA VAL A 36 8.29 -3.26 5.16
C VAL A 36 8.39 -2.91 3.68
N ILE A 37 7.65 -1.90 3.24
CA ILE A 37 7.65 -1.42 1.86
C ILE A 37 8.03 0.05 1.88
N THR A 38 9.08 0.42 1.15
CA THR A 38 9.49 1.82 1.01
C THR A 38 9.10 2.31 -0.37
N LEU A 39 8.30 3.38 -0.43
CA LEU A 39 7.98 4.09 -1.65
C LEU A 39 8.87 5.34 -1.75
N VAL A 40 9.67 5.42 -2.80
CA VAL A 40 10.60 6.54 -3.01
C VAL A 40 9.99 7.50 -4.03
N ASP A 41 9.95 8.79 -3.68
CA ASP A 41 9.54 9.84 -4.62
C ASP A 41 10.77 10.28 -5.44
N GLU A 42 10.90 9.74 -6.66
CA GLU A 42 11.98 10.06 -7.57
C GLU A 42 11.51 10.94 -8.74
N GLY A 43 12.33 11.92 -9.13
CA GLY A 43 12.07 12.73 -10.31
C GLY A 43 12.52 14.19 -10.19
N ALA A 44 11.74 15.08 -10.81
CA ALA A 44 11.99 16.51 -10.78
C ALA A 44 11.41 17.13 -9.50
N LYS A 45 12.18 18.04 -8.87
CA LYS A 45 11.78 18.73 -7.64
C LYS A 45 10.52 19.60 -7.84
N PRO A 46 9.72 19.83 -6.78
CA PRO A 46 9.93 19.36 -5.39
C PRO A 46 9.51 17.89 -5.20
N LEU A 47 10.34 17.13 -4.49
CA LEU A 47 10.05 15.75 -4.10
C LEU A 47 9.45 15.75 -2.68
N GLN A 48 8.61 14.76 -2.40
CA GLN A 48 8.19 14.41 -1.05
C GLN A 48 9.22 13.48 -0.40
N GLU A 49 9.18 13.39 0.93
CA GLU A 49 9.94 12.38 1.66
C GLU A 49 9.35 10.98 1.40
N ASP A 50 10.18 9.96 1.54
CA ASP A 50 9.79 8.56 1.33
C ASP A 50 8.65 8.15 2.26
N VAL A 51 7.79 7.25 1.76
CA VAL A 51 6.72 6.64 2.55
C VAL A 51 7.12 5.22 2.91
N VAL A 52 7.18 4.94 4.21
CA VAL A 52 7.40 3.60 4.75
C VAL A 52 6.05 2.99 5.13
N ILE A 53 5.75 1.83 4.56
CA ILE A 53 4.55 1.05 4.85
C ILE A 53 4.97 -0.19 5.62
N ASN A 54 4.52 -0.32 6.86
CA ASN A 54 4.72 -1.53 7.65
C ASN A 54 3.43 -2.35 7.65
N ASN A 55 3.50 -3.56 7.12
CA ASN A 55 2.39 -4.51 7.09
C ASN A 55 2.55 -5.56 8.18
N PHE A 56 1.94 -5.32 9.33
CA PHE A 56 1.86 -6.27 10.43
C PHE A 56 0.69 -7.24 10.23
N ALA A 57 0.62 -8.29 11.04
CA ALA A 57 -0.49 -9.24 11.00
C ALA A 57 -1.85 -8.58 11.37
N GLU A 58 -1.84 -7.64 12.31
CA GLU A 58 -3.04 -7.00 12.84
C GLU A 58 -3.38 -5.63 12.23
N CYS A 59 -2.41 -4.94 11.63
CA CYS A 59 -2.61 -3.61 11.08
C CYS A 59 -1.54 -3.21 10.07
N VAL A 60 -1.79 -2.11 9.36
CA VAL A 60 -0.81 -1.50 8.44
C VAL A 60 -0.54 -0.08 8.89
N THR A 61 0.72 0.32 8.91
CA THR A 61 1.09 1.72 9.20
C THR A 61 1.72 2.36 7.97
N LEU A 62 1.38 3.62 7.73
CA LEU A 62 1.99 4.47 6.72
C LEU A 62 2.71 5.59 7.46
N GLU A 63 4.00 5.71 7.23
CA GLU A 63 4.88 6.64 7.92
C GLU A 63 5.63 7.50 6.90
N GLN A 64 5.61 8.82 7.09
CA GLN A 64 6.30 9.78 6.23
C GLN A 64 6.89 10.90 7.08
N LEU A 65 8.13 11.31 6.80
CA LEU A 65 8.75 12.45 7.48
C LEU A 65 8.13 13.76 6.99
N ASP A 66 7.73 14.64 7.90
CA ASP A 66 7.41 16.03 7.58
C ASP A 66 8.68 16.89 7.73
N PRO A 67 9.29 17.36 6.62
CA PRO A 67 10.55 18.10 6.66
C PRO A 67 10.42 19.48 7.30
N ARG A 68 9.20 19.99 7.50
CA ARG A 68 8.97 21.28 8.17
C ARG A 68 9.02 21.16 9.68
N THR A 69 8.58 20.03 10.21
CA THR A 69 8.48 19.79 11.66
C THR A 69 9.51 18.81 12.18
N ASP A 70 10.24 18.14 11.27
CA ASP A 70 11.21 17.08 11.58
C ASP A 70 10.57 15.95 12.41
N LYS A 71 9.32 15.60 12.04
CA LYS A 71 8.53 14.56 12.72
C LYS A 71 7.96 13.58 11.72
N VAL A 72 7.98 12.31 12.09
CA VAL A 72 7.27 11.26 11.35
C VAL A 72 5.78 11.39 11.60
N GLN A 73 5.02 11.55 10.53
CA GLN A 73 3.56 11.45 10.53
C GLN A 73 3.17 10.00 10.30
N LYS A 74 2.20 9.50 11.06
CA LYS A 74 1.78 8.09 11.04
C LYS A 74 0.27 7.96 10.87
N ILE A 75 -0.13 7.12 9.94
CA ILE A 75 -1.52 6.68 9.75
C ILE A 75 -1.57 5.17 9.96
N THR A 76 -2.50 4.69 10.78
CA THR A 76 -2.76 3.26 10.98
C THR A 76 -4.04 2.87 10.27
N LEU A 77 -3.97 1.82 9.46
CA LEU A 77 -5.10 1.23 8.75
C LEU A 77 -5.38 -0.17 9.30
N SER A 78 -6.66 -0.52 9.41
CA SER A 78 -7.07 -1.91 9.61
C SER A 78 -6.88 -2.73 8.33
N PRO A 79 -6.80 -4.07 8.42
CA PRO A 79 -6.73 -4.94 7.24
C PRO A 79 -7.89 -4.71 6.24
N GLU A 80 -9.10 -4.42 6.74
CA GLU A 80 -10.27 -4.10 5.91
C GLU A 80 -10.08 -2.80 5.16
N GLN A 81 -9.58 -1.75 5.82
CA GLN A 81 -9.32 -0.46 5.16
C GLN A 81 -8.30 -0.58 4.03
N VAL A 82 -7.28 -1.43 4.20
CA VAL A 82 -6.26 -1.69 3.18
C VAL A 82 -6.85 -2.45 1.99
N ARG A 83 -7.69 -3.45 2.26
CA ARG A 83 -8.43 -4.19 1.21
C ARG A 83 -9.33 -3.24 0.42
N ASP A 84 -10.06 -2.38 1.12
CA ASP A 84 -10.99 -1.42 0.52
C ASP A 84 -10.22 -0.37 -0.30
N LEU A 85 -9.06 0.11 0.18
CA LEU A 85 -8.16 0.98 -0.57
C LEU A 85 -7.65 0.31 -1.85
N ALA A 86 -7.21 -0.95 -1.77
CA ALA A 86 -6.73 -1.69 -2.94
C ALA A 86 -7.82 -1.88 -4.01
N ALA A 87 -9.09 -2.04 -3.58
CA ALA A 87 -10.22 -2.09 -4.49
C ALA A 87 -10.56 -0.71 -5.09
N ALA A 88 -10.49 0.36 -4.29
CA ALA A 88 -10.78 1.72 -4.74
C ALA A 88 -9.86 2.18 -5.89
N LEU A 89 -8.61 1.68 -5.95
CA LEU A 89 -7.68 1.95 -7.05
C LEU A 89 -8.16 1.44 -8.43
N ASP A 90 -9.19 0.59 -8.48
CA ASP A 90 -9.76 0.01 -9.71
C ASP A 90 -11.09 0.61 -10.12
N LEU A 91 -11.68 1.44 -9.27
CA LEU A 91 -13.07 1.85 -9.40
C LEU A 91 -13.15 3.32 -9.86
N PRO A 92 -14.15 3.67 -10.68
CA PRO A 92 -14.42 5.07 -10.99
C PRO A 92 -14.93 5.81 -9.75
N GLU A 93 -15.11 7.12 -9.88
CA GLU A 93 -15.69 7.94 -8.82
C GLU A 93 -17.08 7.43 -8.38
N GLY A 94 -17.31 7.38 -7.06
CA GLY A 94 -18.57 6.88 -6.50
C GLY A 94 -18.47 6.50 -5.03
N VAL A 95 -19.58 6.01 -4.47
CA VAL A 95 -19.64 5.42 -3.13
C VAL A 95 -19.82 3.92 -3.28
N TYR A 96 -18.88 3.16 -2.73
CA TYR A 96 -18.85 1.69 -2.85
C TYR A 96 -18.94 1.05 -1.48
N GLN A 97 -19.65 -0.07 -1.41
CA GLN A 97 -19.63 -0.97 -0.28
C GLN A 97 -19.20 -2.35 -0.78
N ILE A 98 -18.11 -2.86 -0.22
CA ILE A 98 -17.65 -4.21 -0.53
C ILE A 98 -18.49 -5.18 0.29
N HIS A 99 -19.32 -5.96 -0.40
CA HIS A 99 -20.08 -7.05 0.19
C HIS A 99 -19.35 -8.37 -0.07
N GLU A 100 -18.92 -9.04 0.99
CA GLU A 100 -18.57 -10.46 0.88
C GLU A 100 -19.86 -11.21 0.56
N THR A 101 -19.96 -11.76 -0.66
CA THR A 101 -21.02 -12.72 -0.94
C THR A 101 -20.64 -13.99 -0.19
N PRO A 102 -21.47 -14.49 0.75
CA PRO A 102 -21.17 -15.77 1.39
C PRO A 102 -21.07 -16.81 0.28
N GLY A 103 -19.93 -17.48 0.19
CA GLY A 103 -19.67 -18.48 -0.82
C GLY A 103 -20.83 -19.48 -0.87
N GLN A 104 -21.41 -19.61 -2.06
CA GLN A 104 -22.21 -20.76 -2.45
C GLN A 104 -21.26 -21.96 -2.38
N GLY A 105 -21.20 -22.60 -1.21
CA GLY A 105 -20.47 -23.83 -1.00
C GLY A 105 -21.02 -24.88 -1.96
N SER A 106 -20.13 -25.49 -2.73
CA SER A 106 -20.40 -26.67 -3.53
C SER A 106 -19.44 -27.78 -3.14
#